data_AF-A0A7X7SJL8-F1
#
_entry.id   AF-A0A7X7SJL8-F1
#
_cell.length_a   1.000
_cell.length_b   1.000
_cell.length_c   1.000
_cell.angle_alpha   90.00
_cell.angle_beta   90.00
_cell.angle_gamma   90.00
#
_symmetry.space_group_name_H-M   'P 1'
#
loop_
_entity.id
_entity.type
_entity.pdbx_description
1 polymer ?
#
loop_
_entity_poly.entity_id
_entity_poly.type
_entity_poly.pdbx_seq_one_letter_code
_entity_poly.pdbx_strand_id
1 'polypeptide(L)'
;MSEENGNLFERLERDALFSMPEDDAGEEELDVVRALTGAEVEASDLTLGGYIEKHDRVPAFEGADGQPYTVDIVVEETGDPERRWVAFLIFLRWAATGAGIMGHLESGDVARGDTEEAARQAARELTLYEIRSELDAAIERRRELERED
;
A
#
# COMPACT_ATOMS: atom_id res chain seq x y z
N MET A 1 -7.92 60.92 -10.15
CA MET A 1 -6.71 60.24 -10.66
C MET A 1 -6.64 58.87 -10.00
N SER A 2 -7.54 57.95 -10.37
CA SER A 2 -7.71 56.66 -9.69
C SER A 2 -8.02 55.51 -10.66
N GLU A 3 -7.61 55.61 -11.92
CA GLU A 3 -7.92 54.62 -12.97
C GLU A 3 -6.67 53.97 -13.60
N GLU A 4 -5.44 54.33 -13.21
CA GLU A 4 -4.22 53.76 -13.80
C GLU A 4 -3.70 52.48 -13.10
N ASN A 5 -4.13 52.18 -11.87
CA ASN A 5 -3.63 51.01 -11.12
C ASN A 5 -4.41 49.70 -11.36
N GLY A 6 -5.64 49.76 -11.89
CA GLY A 6 -6.38 48.54 -12.26
C GLY A 6 -5.81 47.84 -13.49
N ASN A 7 -5.24 48.62 -14.41
CA ASN A 7 -4.77 48.17 -15.72
C ASN A 7 -3.39 47.46 -15.66
N LEU A 8 -2.62 47.70 -14.60
CA LEU A 8 -1.33 47.05 -14.38
C LEU A 8 -1.52 45.62 -13.85
N PHE A 9 -2.47 45.43 -12.93
CA PHE A 9 -2.75 44.12 -12.33
C PHE A 9 -3.35 43.15 -13.37
N GLU A 10 -4.32 43.61 -14.17
CA GLU A 10 -4.88 42.81 -15.27
C GLU A 10 -3.84 42.50 -16.37
N ARG A 11 -2.90 43.41 -16.66
CA ARG A 11 -1.80 43.12 -17.60
C ARG A 11 -0.82 42.09 -17.05
N LEU A 12 -0.48 42.17 -15.77
CA LEU A 12 0.39 41.19 -15.12
C LEU A 12 -0.25 39.80 -15.03
N GLU A 13 -1.55 39.71 -14.72
CA GLU A 13 -2.27 38.43 -14.73
C GLU A 13 -2.34 37.83 -16.13
N ARG A 14 -2.60 38.65 -17.16
CA ARG A 14 -2.67 38.16 -18.55
C ARG A 14 -1.30 37.70 -19.07
N ASP A 15 -0.23 38.40 -18.72
CA ASP A 15 1.13 38.01 -19.10
C ASP A 15 1.59 36.76 -18.33
N ALA A 16 1.20 36.60 -17.06
CA ALA A 16 1.46 35.38 -16.27
C ALA A 16 0.70 34.15 -16.80
N LEU A 17 -0.53 34.35 -17.31
CA LEU A 17 -1.33 33.29 -17.91
C LEU A 17 -0.82 32.85 -19.30
N PHE A 18 -0.21 33.75 -20.06
CA PHE A 18 0.35 33.46 -21.39
C PHE A 18 1.84 33.06 -21.40
N SER A 19 2.55 33.23 -20.28
CA SER A 19 3.97 32.88 -20.13
C SER A 19 4.20 31.52 -19.47
N MET A 20 3.15 30.74 -19.21
CA MET A 20 3.32 29.34 -18.85
C MET A 20 3.89 28.61 -20.09
N PRO A 21 5.07 27.98 -20.01
CA PRO A 21 5.48 27.08 -21.08
C PRO A 21 4.41 25.98 -21.19
N GLU A 22 3.80 25.86 -22.36
CA GLU A 22 3.05 24.65 -22.76
C GLU A 22 4.08 23.53 -22.93
N ASP A 23 4.63 23.04 -21.82
CA ASP A 23 5.46 21.85 -21.80
C ASP A 23 4.59 20.66 -21.39
N ASP A 24 4.26 19.89 -22.41
CA ASP A 24 3.86 18.49 -22.43
C ASP A 24 4.90 17.62 -21.68
N ALA A 25 4.89 17.67 -20.35
CA ALA A 25 5.64 16.76 -19.49
C ALA A 25 4.71 16.27 -18.38
N GLY A 26 4.56 14.95 -18.30
CA GLY A 26 3.56 14.26 -17.49
C GLY A 26 3.51 14.71 -16.04
N GLU A 27 2.36 14.47 -15.41
CA GLU A 27 2.14 14.60 -13.97
C GLU A 27 3.28 13.89 -13.22
N GLU A 28 4.34 14.61 -12.86
CA GLU A 28 5.37 14.08 -11.99
C GLU A 28 4.74 13.90 -10.63
N GLU A 29 4.43 12.65 -10.30
CA GLU A 29 3.98 12.24 -8.98
C GLU A 29 5.01 12.74 -7.95
N LEU A 30 4.58 13.69 -7.13
CA LEU A 30 5.43 14.31 -6.11
C LEU A 30 5.81 13.25 -5.09
N ASP A 31 7.04 12.73 -5.21
CA ASP A 31 7.65 11.87 -4.21
C ASP A 31 7.92 12.67 -2.93
N VAL A 32 6.90 12.69 -2.06
CA VAL A 32 6.89 13.43 -0.79
C VAL A 32 7.99 12.91 0.14
N VAL A 33 8.33 11.62 0.06
CA VAL A 33 9.37 11.01 0.90
C VAL A 33 10.75 11.53 0.49
N ARG A 34 11.04 11.55 -0.82
CA ARG A 34 12.26 12.16 -1.36
C ARG A 34 12.34 13.65 -1.05
N ALA A 35 11.23 14.38 -1.22
CA ALA A 35 11.19 15.82 -0.97
C ALA A 35 11.50 16.19 0.49
N LEU A 36 11.10 15.33 1.45
CA LEU A 36 11.34 15.55 2.87
C LEU A 36 12.69 15.03 3.37
N THR A 37 13.24 13.98 2.74
CA THR A 37 14.41 13.26 3.29
C THR A 37 15.68 13.39 2.44
N GLY A 38 15.56 13.78 1.16
CA GLY A 38 16.69 13.90 0.24
C GLY A 38 17.38 12.57 -0.12
N ALA A 39 16.80 11.43 0.25
CA ALA A 39 17.36 10.10 -0.01
C ALA A 39 16.80 9.50 -1.31
N GLU A 40 17.65 8.81 -2.08
CA GLU A 40 17.20 7.86 -3.10
C GLU A 40 16.34 6.78 -2.42
N VAL A 41 15.29 6.31 -3.10
CA VAL A 41 14.37 5.30 -2.57
C VAL A 41 15.08 3.93 -2.61
N GLU A 42 16.03 3.74 -1.71
CA GLU A 42 16.41 2.44 -1.17
C GLU A 42 15.10 1.69 -0.85
N ALA A 43 14.99 0.44 -1.28
CA ALA A 43 13.78 -0.38 -1.17
C ALA A 43 13.08 -0.08 0.15
N SER A 44 11.95 0.65 0.08
CA SER A 44 11.43 1.29 1.27
C SER A 44 11.09 0.16 2.24
N ASP A 45 11.70 0.17 3.42
CA ASP A 45 11.44 -0.77 4.52
C ASP A 45 10.00 -0.64 5.09
N LEU A 46 9.15 0.08 4.33
CA LEU A 46 7.76 0.41 4.58
C LEU A 46 6.81 -0.45 3.75
N THR A 47 7.28 -1.12 2.70
CA THR A 47 6.49 -2.11 1.94
C THR A 47 6.90 -3.53 2.31
N LEU A 48 6.03 -4.51 2.06
CA LEU A 48 6.35 -5.91 2.30
C LEU A 48 7.56 -6.39 1.50
N GLY A 49 7.60 -6.04 0.22
CA GLY A 49 8.71 -6.36 -0.68
C GLY A 49 10.01 -5.74 -0.19
N GLY A 50 10.02 -4.44 0.13
CA GLY A 50 11.21 -3.75 0.60
C GLY A 50 11.70 -4.27 1.96
N TYR A 51 10.78 -4.60 2.87
CA TYR A 51 11.14 -5.24 4.14
C TYR A 51 11.83 -6.60 3.92
N ILE A 52 11.25 -7.47 3.08
CA ILE A 52 11.81 -8.80 2.83
C ILE A 52 13.19 -8.70 2.18
N GLU A 53 13.36 -7.82 1.19
CA GLU A 53 14.64 -7.60 0.51
C GLU A 53 15.73 -7.16 1.48
N LYS A 54 15.40 -6.26 2.40
CA LYS A 54 16.35 -5.69 3.35
C LYS A 54 16.68 -6.62 4.52
N HIS A 55 15.71 -7.38 5.02
CA HIS A 55 15.84 -8.16 6.26
C HIS A 55 15.94 -9.68 6.06
N ASP A 56 15.77 -10.17 4.83
CA ASP A 56 15.78 -11.61 4.46
C ASP A 56 14.79 -12.44 5.31
N ARG A 57 13.68 -11.81 5.73
CA ARG A 57 12.61 -12.43 6.52
C ARG A 57 11.30 -11.67 6.36
N VAL A 58 10.19 -12.33 6.67
CA VAL A 58 8.87 -11.69 6.72
C VAL A 58 8.71 -10.83 7.98
N PRO A 59 7.93 -9.73 7.92
CA PRO A 59 7.61 -8.93 9.09
C PRO A 59 6.72 -9.70 10.07
N ALA A 60 6.83 -9.34 11.34
CA ALA A 60 5.94 -9.80 12.40
C ALA A 60 5.05 -8.63 12.88
N PHE A 61 3.80 -8.94 13.21
CA PHE A 61 2.79 -7.99 13.63
C PHE A 61 2.17 -8.44 14.96
N GLU A 62 1.81 -7.48 15.79
CA GLU A 62 0.87 -7.70 16.88
C GLU A 62 -0.53 -7.34 16.37
N GLY A 63 -1.44 -8.31 16.37
CA GLY A 63 -2.83 -8.09 15.96
C GLY A 63 -3.63 -7.35 17.03
N ALA A 64 -4.78 -6.78 16.66
CA ALA A 64 -5.72 -6.17 17.61
C ALA A 64 -6.29 -7.12 18.69
N ASP A 65 -6.00 -8.42 18.61
CA ASP A 65 -6.28 -9.43 19.66
C ASP A 65 -5.08 -9.68 20.60
N GLY A 66 -3.98 -8.96 20.43
CA GLY A 66 -2.76 -9.07 21.22
C GLY A 66 -1.92 -10.31 20.90
N GLN A 67 -2.22 -11.05 19.82
CA GLN A 67 -1.45 -12.23 19.42
C GLN A 67 -0.39 -11.88 18.38
N PRO A 68 0.76 -12.60 18.36
CA PRO A 68 1.79 -12.42 17.35
C PRO A 68 1.43 -13.11 16.03
N TYR A 69 1.63 -12.40 14.92
CA TYR A 69 1.39 -12.89 13.56
C TYR A 69 2.59 -12.66 12.65
N THR A 70 2.79 -13.57 11.70
CA THR A 70 3.62 -13.34 10.50
C THR A 70 2.74 -13.43 9.26
N VAL A 71 3.18 -12.85 8.14
CA VAL A 71 2.40 -12.79 6.89
C VAL A 71 3.11 -13.53 5.76
N ASP A 72 2.33 -14.14 4.87
CA ASP A 72 2.77 -14.62 3.55
C ASP A 72 1.75 -14.23 2.47
N ILE A 73 2.18 -14.20 1.21
CA ILE A 73 1.33 -13.92 0.04
C ILE A 73 0.97 -15.22 -0.66
N VAL A 74 -0.33 -15.49 -0.77
CA VAL A 74 -0.87 -16.53 -1.64
C VAL A 74 -1.48 -15.89 -2.87
N VAL A 75 -1.26 -16.51 -4.02
CA VAL A 75 -1.82 -16.08 -5.30
C VAL A 75 -2.55 -17.26 -5.92
N GLU A 76 -3.76 -17.01 -6.42
CA GLU A 76 -4.60 -18.04 -7.04
C GLU A 76 -5.17 -17.55 -8.38
N GLU A 77 -5.32 -18.47 -9.33
CA GLU A 77 -6.03 -18.18 -10.58
C GLU A 77 -7.53 -18.19 -10.30
N THR A 78 -8.20 -17.11 -10.69
CA THR A 78 -9.65 -17.05 -10.66
C THR A 78 -10.23 -17.52 -11.99
N GLY A 79 -11.46 -18.01 -11.96
CA GLY A 79 -12.21 -18.33 -13.18
C GLY A 79 -12.70 -17.09 -13.95
N ASP A 80 -12.38 -15.88 -13.50
CA ASP A 80 -12.82 -14.61 -14.08
C ASP A 80 -11.70 -14.00 -14.95
N PRO A 81 -11.89 -13.88 -16.28
CA PRO A 81 -10.90 -13.27 -17.17
C PRO A 81 -10.50 -11.83 -16.80
N GLU A 82 -11.38 -11.07 -16.13
CA GLU A 82 -11.10 -9.70 -15.69
C GLU A 82 -10.36 -9.63 -14.35
N ARG A 83 -10.25 -10.76 -13.63
CA ARG A 83 -9.56 -10.88 -12.33
C ARG A 83 -8.67 -12.11 -12.30
N ARG A 84 -7.98 -12.38 -13.40
CA ARG A 84 -7.40 -13.70 -13.66
C ARG A 84 -6.54 -14.23 -12.52
N TRP A 85 -5.73 -13.39 -11.90
CA TRP A 85 -4.99 -13.75 -10.70
C TRP A 85 -5.32 -12.77 -9.58
N VAL A 86 -5.62 -13.32 -8.40
CA VAL A 86 -5.80 -12.54 -7.18
C VAL A 86 -4.75 -12.96 -6.16
N ALA A 87 -4.28 -11.99 -5.38
CA ALA A 87 -3.40 -12.23 -4.26
C ALA A 87 -4.13 -11.89 -2.96
N PHE A 88 -3.96 -12.72 -1.95
CA PHE A 88 -4.43 -12.50 -0.58
C PHE A 88 -3.32 -12.82 0.41
N LEU A 89 -3.49 -12.38 1.64
CA LEU A 89 -2.54 -12.53 2.73
C LEU A 89 -2.97 -13.67 3.63
N ILE A 90 -2.03 -14.55 3.97
CA ILE A 90 -2.19 -15.52 5.06
C ILE A 90 -1.39 -15.03 6.26
N PHE A 91 -2.09 -14.79 7.37
CA PHE A 91 -1.50 -14.44 8.64
C PHE A 91 -1.39 -15.67 9.54
N LEU A 92 -0.18 -16.13 9.81
CA LEU A 92 0.07 -17.24 10.73
C LEU A 92 0.10 -16.72 12.17
N ARG A 93 -0.82 -17.20 13.01
CA ARG A 93 -0.85 -16.88 14.44
C ARG A 93 0.14 -17.74 15.19
N TRP A 94 1.03 -17.13 15.94
CA TRP A 94 2.00 -17.83 16.78
C TRP A 94 1.54 -17.89 18.23
N ALA A 95 1.99 -18.91 18.96
CA ALA A 95 1.92 -18.87 20.41
C ALA A 95 2.77 -17.71 20.93
N ALA A 96 2.34 -17.04 22.00
CA ALA A 96 3.10 -15.93 22.61
C ALA A 96 4.53 -16.34 23.02
N THR A 97 4.77 -17.63 23.28
CA THR A 97 6.09 -18.18 23.59
C THR A 97 6.97 -18.44 22.36
N GLY A 98 6.43 -18.29 21.15
CA GLY A 98 7.08 -18.68 19.89
C GLY A 98 7.17 -20.20 19.68
N ALA A 99 6.54 -21.01 20.53
CA ALA A 99 6.70 -22.47 20.52
C ALA A 99 6.07 -23.16 19.28
N GLY A 100 5.18 -22.48 18.56
CA GLY A 100 4.55 -23.01 17.34
C GLY A 100 3.41 -22.16 16.81
N ILE A 101 2.86 -22.60 15.68
CA ILE A 101 1.70 -21.99 15.01
C ILE A 101 0.42 -22.49 15.67
N MET A 102 -0.45 -21.55 16.03
CA MET A 102 -1.72 -21.77 16.74
C MET A 102 -2.95 -21.62 15.84
N GLY A 103 -2.76 -21.27 14.58
CA GLY A 103 -3.81 -21.05 13.59
C GLY A 103 -3.37 -20.10 12.50
N HIS A 104 -4.29 -19.78 11.59
CA HIS A 104 -4.07 -18.78 10.56
C HIS A 104 -5.34 -17.97 10.32
N LEU A 105 -5.15 -16.79 9.75
CA LEU A 105 -6.20 -15.90 9.26
C LEU A 105 -5.95 -15.63 7.79
N GLU A 106 -7.01 -15.42 7.03
CA GLU A 106 -6.92 -15.02 5.64
C GLU A 106 -7.49 -13.61 5.50
N SER A 107 -6.82 -12.77 4.71
CA SER A 107 -7.41 -11.51 4.24
C SER A 107 -8.43 -11.78 3.12
N GLY A 108 -9.11 -10.73 2.66
CA GLY A 108 -9.69 -10.78 1.32
C GLY A 108 -8.62 -10.59 0.23
N ASP A 109 -9.04 -10.51 -1.03
CA ASP A 109 -8.15 -10.13 -2.14
C ASP A 109 -7.55 -8.74 -1.89
N VAL A 110 -6.22 -8.65 -1.86
CA VAL A 110 -5.49 -7.40 -1.64
C VAL A 110 -4.87 -6.85 -2.93
N ALA A 111 -4.62 -7.71 -3.92
CA ALA A 111 -4.08 -7.31 -5.22
C ALA A 111 -4.53 -8.25 -6.34
N ARG A 112 -4.37 -7.80 -7.58
CA ARG A 112 -4.72 -8.57 -8.79
C ARG A 112 -3.68 -8.39 -9.88
N GLY A 113 -3.66 -9.30 -10.84
CA GLY A 113 -2.79 -9.20 -12.01
C GLY A 113 -3.21 -10.13 -13.15
N ASP A 114 -2.65 -9.85 -14.34
CA ASP A 114 -2.86 -10.69 -15.53
C ASP A 114 -2.04 -11.99 -15.47
N THR A 115 -1.02 -12.05 -14.62
CA THR A 115 -0.20 -13.22 -14.30
C THR A 115 -0.08 -13.41 -12.79
N GLU A 116 0.33 -14.61 -12.37
CA GLU A 116 0.60 -14.91 -10.95
C GLU A 116 1.65 -13.94 -10.38
N GLU A 117 2.75 -13.73 -11.12
CA GLU A 117 3.84 -12.85 -10.71
C GLU A 117 3.40 -11.39 -10.60
N ALA A 118 2.54 -10.92 -11.51
CA ALA A 118 2.03 -9.54 -11.46
C ALA A 118 1.18 -9.32 -10.21
N ALA A 119 0.28 -10.25 -9.89
CA ALA A 119 -0.53 -10.18 -8.67
C ALA A 119 0.35 -10.25 -7.41
N ARG A 120 1.37 -11.13 -7.41
CA ARG A 120 2.33 -11.25 -6.30
C ARG A 120 3.13 -9.95 -6.10
N GLN A 121 3.60 -9.36 -7.18
CA GLN A 121 4.40 -8.13 -7.12
C GLN A 121 3.55 -6.95 -6.61
N ALA A 122 2.31 -6.81 -7.08
CA ALA A 122 1.38 -5.82 -6.56
C ALA A 122 1.10 -6.01 -5.06
N ALA A 123 0.95 -7.25 -4.58
CA ALA A 123 0.83 -7.51 -3.14
C ALA A 123 2.10 -7.18 -2.33
N ARG A 124 3.29 -7.26 -2.95
CA ARG A 124 4.56 -6.85 -2.31
C ARG A 124 4.70 -5.35 -2.14
N GLU A 125 3.98 -4.56 -2.93
CA GLU A 125 4.00 -3.10 -2.86
C GLU A 125 3.14 -2.55 -1.72
N LEU A 126 2.28 -3.38 -1.13
CA LEU A 126 1.51 -3.01 0.06
C LEU A 126 2.43 -2.58 1.18
N THR A 127 2.06 -1.47 1.81
CA THR A 127 2.74 -0.97 2.99
C THR A 127 2.53 -1.89 4.19
N LEU A 128 3.48 -1.89 5.12
CA LEU A 128 3.34 -2.61 6.39
C LEU A 128 2.14 -2.11 7.21
N TYR A 129 1.70 -0.86 6.99
CA TYR A 129 0.49 -0.30 7.60
C TYR A 129 -0.78 -0.88 6.99
N GLU A 130 -0.86 -1.00 5.67
CA GLU A 130 -1.98 -1.64 4.98
C GLU A 130 -2.10 -3.12 5.37
N ILE A 131 -0.97 -3.83 5.44
CA ILE A 131 -0.95 -5.23 5.90
C ILE A 131 -1.45 -5.35 7.34
N ARG A 132 -1.02 -4.45 8.23
CA ARG A 132 -1.53 -4.44 9.62
C ARG A 132 -3.03 -4.15 9.66
N SER A 133 -3.52 -3.23 8.83
CA SER A 133 -4.95 -2.94 8.74
C SER A 133 -5.74 -4.17 8.25
N GLU A 134 -5.22 -4.91 7.27
CA GLU A 134 -5.85 -6.15 6.81
C GLU A 134 -5.83 -7.27 7.85
N LEU A 135 -4.76 -7.38 8.65
CA LEU A 135 -4.72 -8.28 9.80
C LEU A 135 -5.83 -7.96 10.80
N ASP A 136 -5.96 -6.69 11.18
CA ASP A 136 -6.97 -6.24 12.15
C ASP A 136 -8.39 -6.50 11.60
N ALA A 137 -8.62 -6.25 10.32
CA ALA A 137 -9.89 -6.57 9.65
C ALA A 137 -10.17 -8.08 9.61
N ALA A 138 -9.15 -8.91 9.35
CA ALA A 138 -9.28 -10.37 9.35
C ALA A 138 -9.53 -10.94 10.75
N ILE A 139 -9.03 -10.29 11.81
CA ILE A 139 -9.36 -10.63 13.20
C ILE A 139 -10.84 -10.33 13.48
N GLU A 140 -11.33 -9.16 13.08
CA GLU A 140 -12.72 -8.78 13.34
C GLU A 140 -13.71 -9.67 12.59
N ARG A 141 -13.47 -9.96 11.30
CA ARG A 141 -14.31 -10.89 10.51
C ARG A 141 -14.49 -12.25 11.19
N ARG A 142 -13.44 -12.79 11.80
CA ARG A 142 -13.54 -14.07 12.52
C ARG A 142 -14.30 -13.96 13.83
N ARG A 143 -14.13 -12.86 14.56
CA ARG A 143 -14.94 -12.61 15.77
C ARG A 143 -16.42 -12.47 15.45
N GLU A 144 -16.76 -11.94 14.28
CA GLU A 144 -18.15 -11.88 13.79
C GLU A 144 -18.69 -13.30 13.53
N LEU A 145 -17.95 -14.12 12.79
CA LEU A 145 -18.33 -15.51 12.51
C LEU A 145 -18.51 -16.33 13.80
N GLU A 146 -17.57 -16.22 14.75
CA GLU A 146 -17.63 -16.90 16.05
C GLU A 146 -18.80 -16.43 16.95
N ARG A 147 -19.38 -15.25 16.68
CA ARG A 147 -20.56 -14.73 17.40
C ARG A 147 -21.89 -15.21 16.79
N GLU A 148 -21.87 -15.59 15.52
CA GLU A 148 -23.06 -16.05 14.79
C GLU A 148 -23.31 -17.56 14.95
N ASP A 149 -22.27 -18.31 15.32
CA ASP A 149 -22.30 -19.75 15.66
C ASP A 149 -22.76 -20.03 17.12
#